data_AF-A0A6A2YNT5-F1
#
_entry.id   AF-A0A6A2YNT5-F1
#
_cell.length_a   1.000
_cell.length_b   1.000
_cell.length_c   1.000
_cell.angle_alpha   90.00
_cell.angle_beta   90.00
_cell.angle_gamma   90.00
#
_symmetry.space_group_name_H-M   'P 1'
#
loop_
_entity.id
_entity.type
_entity.pdbx_description
1 polymer ?
#
loop_
_entity_poly.entity_id
_entity_poly.type
_entity_poly.pdbx_seq_one_letter_code
_entity_poly.pdbx_strand_id
1 'polypeptide(L)'
;MLELVTKYVPSDSSEIFDIMNLLEDRLQHANGAVVLATVKVFLQLTLSMTDVHQQVYERIKAPLLTLVSSGSPEQSYAVLSHLHLLVNRAPYVFSTDYKHFYCQYNEPSYVKRLKLEMLTAVANESNTYEIVTELCEYAANVDIPIARESIRAVGKIALQQYDVNAIVDRLLQFLEMDKDYVTAEALVLVKDLLRKYPQWSHDCIAVVGNISSKNVQEPKAKAALIWMLGEYSQDMQDAPYILESLVENWDEEHSAEVRLHLLTAVMKCFLKGLLRPKVHWELHWLQVLLISTRMFMTEHSSIIGFYGIMYL
;
A
#
# COMPACT_ATOMS: atom_id res chain seq x y z
N MET A 1 -2.25 -21.28 -32.85
CA MET A 1 -3.48 -21.12 -33.67
C MET A 1 -4.37 -20.00 -33.13
N LEU A 2 -4.77 -20.01 -31.84
CA LEU A 2 -5.58 -18.92 -31.24
C LEU A 2 -4.91 -17.54 -31.27
N GLU A 3 -3.57 -17.47 -31.22
CA GLU A 3 -2.86 -16.19 -31.41
C GLU A 3 -3.08 -15.54 -32.79
N LEU A 4 -3.28 -16.34 -33.84
CA LEU A 4 -3.60 -15.81 -35.16
C LEU A 4 -5.01 -15.20 -35.18
N VAL A 5 -5.95 -15.83 -34.47
CA VAL A 5 -7.33 -15.33 -34.32
C VAL A 5 -7.34 -13.99 -33.60
N THR A 6 -6.47 -13.76 -32.61
CA THR A 6 -6.40 -12.44 -31.94
C THR A 6 -5.96 -11.28 -32.85
N LYS A 7 -5.32 -11.56 -33.99
CA LYS A 7 -4.90 -10.55 -34.97
C LYS A 7 -5.92 -10.33 -36.08
N TYR A 8 -6.91 -11.21 -36.18
CA TYR A 8 -7.96 -11.11 -37.17
C TYR A 8 -8.97 -10.04 -36.76
N VAL A 9 -9.31 -9.15 -37.68
CA VAL A 9 -10.35 -8.14 -37.49
C VAL A 9 -11.59 -8.63 -38.22
N PRO A 10 -12.64 -9.04 -37.50
CA PRO A 10 -13.88 -9.49 -38.13
C PRO A 10 -14.56 -8.34 -38.86
N SER A 11 -15.27 -8.67 -39.92
CA SER A 11 -15.90 -7.69 -40.80
C SER A 11 -17.18 -7.14 -40.18
N ASP A 12 -17.97 -8.02 -39.53
CA ASP A 12 -19.29 -7.70 -39.00
C ASP A 12 -19.50 -8.26 -37.57
N SER A 13 -20.49 -7.70 -36.86
CA SER A 13 -20.85 -8.15 -35.51
C SER A 13 -21.37 -9.58 -35.47
N SER A 14 -22.02 -10.07 -36.54
CA SER A 14 -22.47 -11.46 -36.64
C SER A 14 -21.29 -12.44 -36.64
N GLU A 15 -20.22 -12.11 -37.37
CA GLU A 15 -19.00 -12.94 -37.42
C GLU A 15 -18.33 -13.01 -36.03
N ILE A 16 -18.35 -11.91 -35.26
CA ILE A 16 -17.87 -11.90 -33.86
C ILE A 16 -18.64 -12.94 -33.02
N PHE A 17 -19.97 -12.94 -33.09
CA PHE A 17 -20.79 -13.88 -32.35
C PHE A 17 -20.57 -15.33 -32.79
N ASP A 18 -20.43 -15.59 -34.09
CA ASP A 18 -20.14 -16.93 -34.60
C ASP A 18 -18.79 -17.46 -34.09
N ILE A 19 -17.75 -16.61 -34.10
CA ILE A 19 -16.43 -16.95 -33.56
C ILE A 19 -16.50 -17.21 -32.05
N MET A 20 -17.21 -16.37 -31.30
CA MET A 20 -17.38 -16.55 -29.85
C MET A 20 -18.11 -17.85 -29.53
N ASN A 21 -19.23 -18.13 -30.21
CA ASN A 21 -20.00 -19.36 -30.02
C ASN A 21 -19.17 -20.62 -30.33
N LEU A 22 -18.34 -20.59 -31.38
CA LEU A 22 -17.45 -21.70 -31.73
C LEU A 22 -16.41 -22.00 -30.64
N LEU A 23 -15.99 -20.96 -29.92
CA LEU A 23 -14.92 -21.02 -28.92
C LEU A 23 -15.45 -21.16 -27.49
N GLU A 24 -16.75 -21.05 -27.25
CA GLU A 24 -17.37 -21.11 -25.92
C GLU A 24 -16.96 -22.39 -25.15
N ASP A 25 -17.04 -23.56 -25.80
CA ASP A 25 -16.65 -24.84 -25.20
C ASP A 25 -15.16 -24.91 -24.81
N ARG A 26 -14.31 -24.03 -25.38
CA ARG A 26 -12.89 -23.96 -25.06
C ARG A 26 -12.60 -23.28 -23.73
N LEU A 27 -13.56 -22.55 -23.15
CA LEU A 27 -13.43 -21.99 -21.81
C LEU A 27 -13.39 -23.07 -20.72
N GLN A 28 -14.02 -24.23 -20.95
CA GLN A 28 -14.04 -25.35 -20.00
C GLN A 28 -12.91 -26.37 -20.22
N HIS A 29 -11.93 -26.02 -21.05
CA HIS A 29 -10.86 -26.94 -21.42
C HIS A 29 -9.86 -27.17 -20.25
N ALA A 30 -9.38 -28.40 -20.09
CA ALA A 30 -8.45 -28.77 -19.01
C ALA A 30 -7.10 -28.03 -19.07
N ASN A 31 -6.65 -27.65 -20.27
CA ASN A 31 -5.42 -26.89 -20.47
C ASN A 31 -5.67 -25.39 -20.30
N GLY A 32 -5.14 -24.80 -19.21
CA GLY A 32 -5.26 -23.38 -18.90
C GLY A 32 -4.70 -22.44 -19.98
N ALA A 33 -3.73 -22.87 -20.79
CA ALA A 33 -3.24 -22.05 -21.91
C ALA A 33 -4.30 -21.87 -23.01
N VAL A 34 -5.13 -22.88 -23.25
CA VAL A 34 -6.25 -22.82 -24.20
C VAL A 34 -7.32 -21.86 -23.69
N VAL A 35 -7.65 -21.97 -22.39
CA VAL A 35 -8.63 -21.08 -21.76
C VAL A 35 -8.15 -19.63 -21.79
N LEU A 36 -6.92 -19.34 -21.34
CA LEU A 36 -6.36 -17.98 -21.35
C LEU A 36 -6.28 -17.39 -22.76
N ALA A 37 -5.90 -18.18 -23.76
CA ALA A 37 -5.90 -17.73 -25.15
C ALA A 37 -7.32 -17.42 -25.65
N THR A 38 -8.32 -18.23 -25.26
CA THR A 38 -9.73 -18.00 -25.59
C THR A 38 -10.27 -16.74 -24.92
N VAL A 39 -9.98 -16.55 -23.63
CA VAL A 39 -10.31 -15.32 -22.88
C VAL A 39 -9.72 -14.08 -23.56
N LYS A 40 -8.46 -14.14 -24.00
CA LYS A 40 -7.82 -13.04 -24.73
C LYS A 40 -8.55 -12.72 -26.03
N VAL A 41 -8.96 -13.73 -26.80
CA VAL A 41 -9.75 -13.55 -28.02
C VAL A 41 -11.09 -12.87 -27.68
N PHE A 42 -11.81 -13.36 -26.67
CA PHE A 42 -13.13 -12.82 -26.30
C PHE A 42 -13.04 -11.35 -25.87
N LEU A 43 -12.05 -11.02 -25.04
CA LEU A 43 -11.83 -9.65 -24.61
C LEU A 43 -11.47 -8.73 -25.78
N GLN A 44 -10.62 -9.18 -26.71
CA GLN A 44 -10.20 -8.40 -27.87
C GLN A 44 -11.35 -8.14 -28.85
N LEU A 45 -12.15 -9.16 -29.15
CA LEU A 45 -13.27 -9.06 -30.09
C LEU A 45 -14.40 -8.16 -29.58
N THR A 46 -14.57 -8.07 -28.26
CA THR A 46 -15.67 -7.33 -27.65
C THR A 46 -15.29 -5.91 -27.19
N LEU A 47 -14.05 -5.45 -27.46
CA LEU A 47 -13.60 -4.12 -27.03
C LEU A 47 -14.50 -2.96 -27.49
N SER A 48 -15.11 -3.07 -28.67
CA SER A 48 -16.01 -2.06 -29.24
C SER A 48 -17.48 -2.23 -28.81
N MET A 49 -17.82 -3.30 -28.09
CA MET A 49 -19.19 -3.69 -27.74
C MET A 49 -19.37 -3.72 -26.22
N THR A 50 -19.64 -2.58 -25.58
CA THR A 50 -19.67 -2.43 -24.12
C THR A 50 -20.53 -3.47 -23.39
N ASP A 51 -21.78 -3.68 -23.83
CA ASP A 51 -22.71 -4.57 -23.15
C ASP A 51 -22.26 -6.04 -23.24
N VAL A 52 -21.77 -6.44 -24.42
CA VAL A 52 -21.26 -7.80 -24.65
C VAL A 52 -19.93 -7.99 -23.90
N HIS A 53 -19.07 -6.97 -23.86
CA HIS A 53 -17.81 -7.00 -23.14
C HIS A 53 -18.02 -7.27 -21.65
N GLN A 54 -19.01 -6.63 -21.03
CA GLN A 54 -19.37 -6.88 -19.63
C GLN A 54 -19.88 -8.32 -19.42
N GLN A 55 -20.68 -8.86 -20.34
CA GLN A 55 -21.11 -10.26 -20.27
C GLN A 55 -19.93 -11.25 -20.40
N VAL A 56 -18.92 -10.92 -21.21
CA VAL A 56 -17.70 -11.72 -21.31
C VAL A 56 -16.99 -11.79 -19.96
N TYR A 57 -16.87 -10.67 -19.25
CA TYR A 57 -16.28 -10.63 -17.90
C TYR A 57 -16.97 -11.59 -16.93
N GLU A 58 -18.30 -11.64 -16.92
CA GLU A 58 -19.05 -12.58 -16.08
C GLU A 58 -18.83 -14.04 -16.50
N ARG A 59 -18.80 -14.32 -17.81
CA ARG A 59 -18.61 -15.68 -18.34
C ARG A 59 -17.21 -16.25 -18.06
N ILE A 60 -16.17 -15.43 -18.13
CA ILE A 60 -14.78 -15.89 -17.94
C ILE A 60 -14.41 -16.08 -16.46
N LYS A 61 -15.18 -15.51 -15.52
CA LYS A 61 -14.88 -15.56 -14.08
C LYS A 61 -14.77 -17.00 -13.56
N ALA A 62 -15.81 -17.81 -13.75
CA ALA A 62 -15.85 -19.17 -13.23
C ALA A 62 -14.74 -20.09 -13.82
N PRO A 63 -14.49 -20.10 -15.15
CA PRO A 63 -13.36 -20.82 -15.73
C PRO A 63 -12.01 -20.44 -15.14
N LEU A 64 -11.73 -19.13 -15.01
CA LEU A 64 -10.45 -18.66 -14.47
C LEU A 64 -10.26 -19.04 -13.00
N LEU A 65 -11.32 -18.89 -12.18
CA LEU A 65 -11.27 -19.29 -10.77
C LEU A 65 -11.04 -20.79 -10.62
N THR A 66 -11.67 -21.62 -11.46
CA THR A 66 -11.47 -23.08 -11.45
C THR A 66 -10.02 -23.44 -11.78
N LEU A 67 -9.42 -22.80 -12.78
CA LEU A 67 -8.03 -23.02 -13.18
C LEU A 67 -7.03 -22.64 -12.09
N VAL A 68 -7.28 -21.56 -11.34
CA VAL A 68 -6.44 -21.17 -10.20
C VAL A 68 -6.43 -22.27 -9.14
N SER A 69 -7.56 -22.92 -8.89
CA SER A 69 -7.69 -23.97 -7.87
C SER A 69 -7.19 -25.36 -8.31
N SER A 70 -7.17 -25.67 -9.62
CA SER A 70 -6.87 -27.01 -10.13
C SER A 70 -5.42 -27.23 -10.59
N GLY A 71 -4.66 -26.14 -10.79
CA GLY A 71 -3.31 -26.19 -11.37
C GLY A 71 -2.19 -26.51 -10.37
N SER A 72 -0.98 -26.75 -10.90
CA SER A 72 0.24 -26.66 -10.08
C SER A 72 0.47 -25.20 -9.62
N PRO A 73 1.24 -24.94 -8.55
CA PRO A 73 1.49 -23.58 -8.08
C PRO A 73 1.96 -22.61 -9.17
N GLU A 74 2.78 -23.08 -10.11
CA GLU A 74 3.30 -22.29 -11.23
C GLU A 74 2.21 -21.98 -12.27
N GLN A 75 1.35 -22.96 -12.57
CA GLN A 75 0.22 -22.79 -13.47
C GLN A 75 -0.82 -21.85 -12.85
N SER A 76 -1.16 -22.07 -11.58
CA SER A 76 -2.05 -21.21 -10.81
C SER A 76 -1.53 -19.79 -10.75
N TYR A 77 -0.22 -19.58 -10.56
CA TYR A 77 0.38 -18.25 -10.58
C TYR A 77 0.27 -17.57 -11.95
N ALA A 78 0.51 -18.30 -13.04
CA ALA A 78 0.36 -17.76 -14.38
C ALA A 78 -1.09 -17.32 -14.64
N VAL A 79 -2.08 -18.15 -14.29
CA VAL A 79 -3.50 -17.82 -14.42
C VAL A 79 -3.88 -16.65 -13.50
N LEU A 80 -3.44 -16.68 -12.25
CA LEU A 80 -3.70 -15.62 -11.26
C LEU A 80 -3.11 -14.28 -11.69
N SER A 81 -1.95 -14.26 -12.35
CA SER A 81 -1.35 -13.04 -12.89
C SER A 81 -2.24 -12.39 -13.96
N HIS A 82 -2.86 -13.20 -14.82
CA HIS A 82 -3.83 -12.70 -15.81
C HIS A 82 -5.13 -12.25 -15.11
N LEU A 83 -5.61 -13.03 -14.14
CA LEU A 83 -6.80 -12.70 -13.37
C LEU A 83 -6.62 -11.38 -12.59
N HIS A 84 -5.45 -11.14 -12.00
CA HIS A 84 -5.10 -9.91 -11.32
C HIS A 84 -5.24 -8.68 -12.24
N LEU A 85 -4.79 -8.78 -13.50
CA LEU A 85 -4.98 -7.69 -14.48
C LEU A 85 -6.47 -7.44 -14.78
N LEU A 86 -7.27 -8.50 -14.86
CA LEU A 86 -8.72 -8.38 -15.08
C LEU A 86 -9.43 -7.76 -13.88
N VAL A 87 -9.08 -8.19 -12.66
CA VAL A 87 -9.60 -7.63 -11.41
C VAL A 87 -9.28 -6.15 -11.29
N ASN A 88 -8.05 -5.74 -11.58
CA ASN A 88 -7.69 -4.31 -11.54
C ASN A 88 -8.42 -3.48 -12.60
N ARG A 89 -8.81 -4.07 -13.72
CA ARG A 89 -9.53 -3.38 -14.80
C ARG A 89 -11.03 -3.28 -14.55
N ALA A 90 -11.63 -4.30 -13.92
CA ALA A 90 -13.07 -4.36 -13.66
C ALA A 90 -13.37 -4.96 -12.27
N PRO A 91 -12.98 -4.28 -11.16
CA PRO A 91 -13.05 -4.85 -9.81
C PRO A 91 -14.47 -5.19 -9.36
N TYR A 92 -15.47 -4.43 -9.82
CA TYR A 92 -16.87 -4.62 -9.45
C TYR A 92 -17.39 -6.01 -9.83
N VAL A 93 -16.97 -6.56 -10.98
CA VAL A 93 -17.36 -7.90 -11.48
C VAL A 93 -16.93 -9.01 -10.52
N PHE A 94 -15.78 -8.82 -9.87
CA PHE A 94 -15.17 -9.84 -9.01
C PHE A 94 -15.48 -9.62 -7.53
N SER A 95 -16.19 -8.54 -7.19
CA SER A 95 -16.45 -8.13 -5.81
C SER A 95 -17.38 -9.07 -5.04
N THR A 96 -18.14 -9.92 -5.71
CA THR A 96 -18.97 -10.97 -5.10
C THR A 96 -18.19 -12.24 -4.77
N ASP A 97 -17.04 -12.45 -5.42
CA ASP A 97 -16.27 -13.69 -5.38
C ASP A 97 -14.94 -13.53 -4.64
N TYR A 98 -14.80 -12.44 -3.87
CA TYR A 98 -13.59 -12.07 -3.14
C TYR A 98 -13.04 -13.18 -2.24
N LYS A 99 -13.91 -14.06 -1.72
CA LYS A 99 -13.51 -15.22 -0.89
C LYS A 99 -12.59 -16.20 -1.62
N HIS A 100 -12.66 -16.27 -2.96
CA HIS A 100 -11.73 -17.06 -3.76
C HIS A 100 -10.30 -16.50 -3.76
N PHE A 101 -10.13 -15.22 -3.38
CA PHE A 101 -8.84 -14.56 -3.27
C PHE A 101 -8.24 -14.66 -1.85
N TYR A 102 -8.86 -15.40 -0.92
CA TYR A 102 -8.24 -15.66 0.36
C TYR A 102 -6.99 -16.55 0.21
N CYS A 103 -5.98 -16.24 1.02
CA CYS A 103 -4.70 -16.91 1.01
C CYS A 103 -4.78 -18.23 1.76
N GLN A 104 -4.33 -19.31 1.14
CA GLN A 104 -4.20 -20.60 1.83
C GLN A 104 -2.83 -20.70 2.51
N TYR A 105 -2.74 -21.46 3.61
CA TYR A 105 -1.50 -21.58 4.37
C TYR A 105 -0.32 -22.11 3.53
N ASN A 106 -0.59 -23.13 2.71
CA ASN A 106 0.40 -23.81 1.85
C ASN A 106 0.76 -23.03 0.57
N GLU A 107 0.15 -21.87 0.32
CA GLU A 107 0.46 -21.08 -0.87
C GLU A 107 1.81 -20.35 -0.74
N PRO A 108 2.57 -20.27 -1.84
CA PRO A 108 3.82 -19.53 -1.86
C PRO A 108 3.57 -18.01 -1.75
N SER A 109 4.55 -17.29 -1.21
CA SER A 109 4.45 -15.84 -0.93
C SER A 109 4.10 -15.00 -2.16
N TYR A 110 4.58 -15.38 -3.35
CA TYR A 110 4.27 -14.67 -4.59
C TYR A 110 2.80 -14.80 -5.02
N VAL A 111 2.12 -15.91 -4.72
CA VAL A 111 0.68 -16.09 -4.94
C VAL A 111 -0.10 -15.26 -3.92
N LYS A 112 0.29 -15.34 -2.65
CA LYS A 112 -0.34 -14.57 -1.57
C LYS A 112 -0.30 -13.07 -1.86
N ARG A 113 0.84 -12.55 -2.32
CA ARG A 113 0.98 -11.13 -2.69
C ARG A 113 -0.03 -10.68 -3.75
N LEU A 114 -0.19 -11.44 -4.84
CA LEU A 114 -1.20 -11.12 -5.87
C LEU A 114 -2.61 -11.14 -5.30
N LYS A 115 -2.93 -12.13 -4.47
CA LYS A 115 -4.23 -12.25 -3.80
C LYS A 115 -4.52 -11.05 -2.88
N LEU A 116 -3.54 -10.58 -2.11
CA LEU A 116 -3.69 -9.36 -1.29
C LEU A 116 -3.97 -8.11 -2.14
N GLU A 117 -3.28 -7.95 -3.28
CA GLU A 117 -3.52 -6.86 -4.22
C GLU A 117 -4.94 -6.93 -4.81
N MET A 118 -5.40 -8.13 -5.17
CA MET A 118 -6.76 -8.36 -5.68
C MET A 118 -7.83 -8.09 -4.61
N LEU A 119 -7.64 -8.56 -3.38
CA LEU A 119 -8.55 -8.27 -2.25
C LEU A 119 -8.67 -6.77 -2.00
N THR A 120 -7.55 -6.05 -2.08
CA THR A 120 -7.55 -4.58 -1.97
C THR A 120 -8.35 -3.95 -3.12
N ALA A 121 -8.21 -4.45 -4.35
CA ALA A 121 -8.88 -3.89 -5.52
C ALA A 121 -10.40 -4.13 -5.53
N VAL A 122 -10.88 -5.27 -5.01
CA VAL A 122 -12.32 -5.62 -5.01
C VAL A 122 -13.08 -5.13 -3.77
N ALA A 123 -12.38 -4.53 -2.80
CA ALA A 123 -13.00 -4.03 -1.57
C ALA A 123 -14.01 -2.93 -1.86
N ASN A 124 -15.25 -3.11 -1.39
CA ASN A 124 -16.39 -2.21 -1.53
C ASN A 124 -17.18 -2.15 -0.21
N GLU A 125 -18.16 -1.24 -0.12
CA GLU A 125 -18.94 -1.01 1.10
C GLU A 125 -19.61 -2.28 1.68
N SER A 126 -19.91 -3.27 0.83
CA SER A 126 -20.57 -4.51 1.24
C SER A 126 -19.63 -5.59 1.78
N ASN A 127 -18.37 -5.61 1.36
CA ASN A 127 -17.43 -6.69 1.65
C ASN A 127 -16.19 -6.26 2.46
N THR A 128 -15.96 -4.96 2.64
CA THR A 128 -14.79 -4.40 3.33
C THR A 128 -14.58 -4.98 4.71
N TYR A 129 -15.64 -5.12 5.52
CA TYR A 129 -15.50 -5.61 6.87
C TYR A 129 -14.93 -7.05 6.91
N GLU A 130 -15.44 -7.94 6.05
CA GLU A 130 -14.94 -9.32 5.94
C GLU A 130 -13.50 -9.34 5.41
N ILE A 131 -13.20 -8.56 4.36
CA ILE A 131 -11.85 -8.49 3.78
C ILE A 131 -10.84 -7.95 4.78
N VAL A 132 -11.14 -6.85 5.48
CA VAL A 132 -10.24 -6.26 6.47
C VAL A 132 -10.01 -7.22 7.64
N THR A 133 -11.06 -7.93 8.09
CA THR A 133 -10.92 -8.94 9.15
C THR A 133 -9.94 -10.04 8.75
N GLU A 134 -10.06 -10.56 7.52
CA GLU A 134 -9.14 -11.57 6.98
C GLU A 134 -7.70 -11.01 6.87
N LEU A 135 -7.53 -9.78 6.38
CA LEU A 135 -6.21 -9.13 6.28
C LEU A 135 -5.56 -8.91 7.66
N CYS A 136 -6.36 -8.66 8.70
CA CYS A 136 -5.87 -8.56 10.08
C CYS A 136 -5.30 -9.91 10.58
N GLU A 137 -5.91 -11.05 10.22
CA GLU A 137 -5.34 -12.37 10.53
C GLU A 137 -4.00 -12.57 9.81
N TYR A 138 -3.89 -12.11 8.57
CA TYR A 138 -2.63 -12.18 7.83
C TYR A 138 -1.53 -11.28 8.40
N ALA A 139 -1.89 -10.13 8.97
CA ALA A 139 -0.95 -9.27 9.70
C ALA A 139 -0.40 -9.94 10.97
N ALA A 140 -1.15 -10.85 11.58
CA ALA A 140 -0.72 -11.58 12.78
C ALA A 140 0.20 -12.78 12.48
N ASN A 141 0.24 -13.26 11.23
CA ASN A 141 1.01 -14.42 10.82
C ASN A 141 2.55 -14.25 10.97
N VAL A 142 3.26 -15.37 10.86
CA VAL A 142 4.74 -15.44 10.99
C VAL A 142 5.46 -14.87 9.76
N ASP A 143 4.83 -14.86 8.59
CA ASP A 143 5.43 -14.42 7.33
C ASP A 143 5.49 -12.89 7.24
N ILE A 144 6.61 -12.31 7.68
CA ILE A 144 6.86 -10.85 7.76
C ILE A 144 6.48 -10.09 6.48
N PRO A 145 6.94 -10.44 5.27
CA PRO A 145 6.58 -9.70 4.06
C PRO A 145 5.07 -9.72 3.78
N ILE A 146 4.38 -10.83 4.04
CA ILE A 146 2.92 -10.93 3.88
C ILE A 146 2.20 -10.13 4.95
N ALA A 147 2.68 -10.14 6.19
CA ALA A 147 2.12 -9.32 7.27
C ALA A 147 2.20 -7.83 6.92
N ARG A 148 3.36 -7.35 6.44
CA ARG A 148 3.54 -5.97 5.99
C ARG A 148 2.60 -5.60 4.84
N GLU A 149 2.51 -6.44 3.81
CA GLU A 149 1.61 -6.17 2.69
C GLU A 149 0.13 -6.21 3.09
N SER A 150 -0.24 -7.05 4.05
CA SER A 150 -1.61 -7.11 4.57
C SER A 150 -1.97 -5.82 5.33
N ILE A 151 -1.05 -5.30 6.15
CA ILE A 151 -1.23 -4.01 6.84
C ILE A 151 -1.38 -2.89 5.80
N ARG A 152 -0.51 -2.84 4.78
CA ARG A 152 -0.61 -1.87 3.68
C ARG A 152 -1.93 -1.96 2.93
N ALA A 153 -2.43 -3.17 2.68
CA ALA A 153 -3.72 -3.41 2.05
C ALA A 153 -4.87 -2.81 2.88
N VAL A 154 -4.89 -3.06 4.20
CA VAL A 154 -5.88 -2.45 5.12
C VAL A 154 -5.83 -0.93 5.05
N GLY A 155 -4.63 -0.33 5.08
CA GLY A 155 -4.46 1.11 4.96
C GLY A 155 -4.96 1.68 3.62
N LYS A 156 -4.71 0.99 2.50
CA LYS A 156 -5.24 1.39 1.19
C LYS A 156 -6.76 1.36 1.16
N ILE A 157 -7.38 0.33 1.72
CA ILE A 157 -8.85 0.22 1.82
C ILE A 157 -9.40 1.36 2.68
N ALA A 158 -8.78 1.66 3.82
CA ALA A 158 -9.15 2.78 4.70
C ALA A 158 -9.13 4.12 3.96
N LEU A 159 -8.13 4.32 3.09
CA LEU A 159 -8.00 5.54 2.29
C LEU A 159 -8.94 5.58 1.08
N GLN A 160 -9.54 4.46 0.65
CA GLN A 160 -10.46 4.42 -0.49
C GLN A 160 -11.93 4.60 -0.10
N GLN A 161 -12.31 4.21 1.12
CA GLN A 161 -13.72 4.15 1.52
C GLN A 161 -14.20 5.30 2.40
N TYR A 162 -15.53 5.47 2.45
CA TYR A 162 -16.21 6.52 3.21
C TYR A 162 -16.48 6.14 4.68
N ASP A 163 -16.66 4.85 5.00
CA ASP A 163 -16.85 4.38 6.38
C ASP A 163 -15.54 3.84 6.97
N VAL A 164 -14.77 4.76 7.55
CA VAL A 164 -13.40 4.52 8.03
C VAL A 164 -13.39 4.07 9.49
N ASN A 165 -14.50 4.22 10.21
CA ASN A 165 -14.60 4.08 11.66
C ASN A 165 -14.15 2.69 12.12
N ALA A 166 -14.71 1.64 11.50
CA ALA A 166 -14.39 0.26 11.85
C ALA A 166 -12.95 -0.14 11.50
N ILE A 167 -12.33 0.55 10.53
CA ILE A 167 -10.97 0.25 10.09
C ILE A 167 -9.93 0.95 10.97
N VAL A 168 -10.24 2.13 11.49
CA VAL A 168 -9.34 2.87 12.41
C VAL A 168 -9.05 2.02 13.64
N ASP A 169 -10.07 1.44 14.27
CA ASP A 169 -9.89 0.59 15.46
C ASP A 169 -8.95 -0.59 15.17
N ARG A 170 -9.05 -1.20 13.97
CA ARG A 170 -8.16 -2.28 13.54
C ARG A 170 -6.73 -1.81 13.29
N LEU A 171 -6.55 -0.62 12.71
CA LEU A 171 -5.23 -0.02 12.50
C LEU A 171 -4.54 0.32 13.83
N LEU A 172 -5.31 0.79 14.83
CA LEU A 172 -4.79 1.07 16.16
C LEU A 172 -4.38 -0.21 16.88
N GLN A 173 -5.13 -1.30 16.73
CA GLN A 173 -4.74 -2.62 17.25
C GLN A 173 -3.37 -3.07 16.72
N PHE A 174 -3.02 -2.76 15.47
CA PHE A 174 -1.68 -3.08 14.93
C PHE A 174 -0.54 -2.38 15.68
N LEU A 175 -0.77 -1.16 16.17
CA LEU A 175 0.23 -0.44 16.98
C LEU A 175 0.45 -1.10 18.35
N GLU A 176 -0.55 -1.81 18.87
CA GLU A 176 -0.50 -2.50 20.16
C GLU A 176 0.12 -3.91 20.09
N MET A 177 0.34 -4.46 18.88
CA MET A 177 0.85 -5.83 18.69
C MET A 177 2.32 -6.06 19.10
N ASP A 178 3.02 -5.01 19.56
CA ASP A 178 4.42 -5.04 20.05
C ASP A 178 5.41 -5.78 19.13
N LYS A 179 5.21 -5.66 17.81
CA LYS A 179 6.12 -6.18 16.78
C LYS A 179 6.67 -5.01 15.96
N ASP A 180 8.00 -4.81 15.97
CA ASP A 180 8.66 -3.65 15.34
C ASP A 180 8.27 -3.41 13.88
N TYR A 181 8.15 -4.48 13.08
CA TYR A 181 7.78 -4.34 11.66
C TYR A 181 6.30 -4.02 11.45
N VAL A 182 5.43 -4.44 12.37
CA VAL A 182 3.99 -4.15 12.34
C VAL A 182 3.76 -2.71 12.75
N THR A 183 4.38 -2.29 13.86
CA THR A 183 4.30 -0.91 14.36
C THR A 183 4.87 0.06 13.34
N ALA A 184 5.98 -0.28 12.68
CA ALA A 184 6.58 0.54 11.63
C ALA A 184 5.62 0.79 10.45
N GLU A 185 5.00 -0.26 9.90
CA GLU A 185 4.03 -0.10 8.79
C GLU A 185 2.76 0.64 9.26
N ALA A 186 2.24 0.29 10.44
CA ALA A 186 1.03 0.91 10.99
C ALA A 186 1.23 2.41 11.25
N LEU A 187 2.41 2.85 11.73
CA LEU A 187 2.71 4.28 11.91
C LEU A 187 2.63 5.09 10.61
N VAL A 188 3.14 4.52 9.51
CA VAL A 188 3.06 5.16 8.19
C VAL A 188 1.62 5.31 7.75
N LEU A 189 0.80 4.27 7.95
CA LEU A 189 -0.61 4.28 7.60
C LEU A 189 -1.43 5.24 8.46
N VAL A 190 -1.20 5.29 9.77
CA VAL A 190 -1.87 6.23 10.66
C VAL A 190 -1.53 7.67 10.27
N LYS A 191 -0.28 7.97 9.94
CA LYS A 191 0.11 9.28 9.40
C LYS A 191 -0.65 9.62 8.11
N ASP A 192 -0.78 8.68 7.18
CA ASP A 192 -1.53 8.91 5.93
C ASP A 192 -3.05 9.03 6.17
N LEU A 193 -3.60 8.27 7.11
CA LEU A 193 -4.99 8.35 7.55
C LEU A 193 -5.29 9.71 8.16
N LEU A 194 -4.46 10.19 9.08
CA LEU A 194 -4.61 11.51 9.72
C LEU A 194 -4.50 12.67 8.74
N ARG A 195 -3.74 12.52 7.66
CA ARG A 195 -3.67 13.53 6.58
C ARG A 195 -4.98 13.64 5.81
N LYS A 196 -5.69 12.53 5.63
CA LYS A 196 -6.97 12.49 4.92
C LYS A 196 -8.17 12.78 5.84
N TYR A 197 -8.11 12.29 7.08
CA TYR A 197 -9.20 12.27 8.05
C TYR A 197 -8.72 12.79 9.42
N PRO A 198 -8.52 14.11 9.57
CA PRO A 198 -8.00 14.71 10.79
C PRO A 198 -8.93 14.58 12.00
N GLN A 199 -10.21 14.23 11.79
CA GLN A 199 -11.17 14.01 12.88
C GLN A 199 -10.80 12.85 13.82
N TRP A 200 -9.97 11.91 13.35
CA TRP A 200 -9.49 10.76 14.12
C TRP A 200 -8.19 11.05 14.90
N SER A 201 -7.73 12.30 14.91
CA SER A 201 -6.49 12.70 15.58
C SER A 201 -6.44 12.26 17.03
N HIS A 202 -7.47 12.54 17.81
CA HIS A 202 -7.50 12.27 19.24
C HIS A 202 -7.22 10.79 19.58
N ASP A 203 -7.90 9.87 18.89
CA ASP A 203 -7.77 8.43 19.15
C ASP A 203 -6.43 7.89 18.66
N CYS A 204 -5.98 8.31 17.47
CA CYS A 204 -4.68 7.91 16.95
C CYS A 204 -3.51 8.42 17.82
N ILE A 205 -3.59 9.68 18.27
CA ILE A 205 -2.54 10.31 19.08
C ILE A 205 -2.41 9.64 20.43
N ALA A 206 -3.53 9.27 21.08
CA ALA A 206 -3.50 8.60 22.37
C ALA A 206 -2.70 7.30 22.32
N VAL A 207 -2.86 6.51 21.25
CA VAL A 207 -2.10 5.27 21.04
C VAL A 207 -0.66 5.57 20.66
N VAL A 208 -0.43 6.51 19.73
CA VAL A 208 0.92 6.88 19.27
C VAL A 208 1.79 7.45 20.39
N GLY A 209 1.22 8.20 21.33
CA GLY A 209 1.93 8.75 22.50
C GLY A 209 2.50 7.67 23.43
N ASN A 210 1.89 6.49 23.46
CA ASN A 210 2.37 5.36 24.26
C ASN A 210 3.50 4.56 23.57
N ILE A 211 3.77 4.82 22.29
CA ILE A 211 4.81 4.12 21.53
C ILE A 211 6.17 4.70 21.90
N SER A 212 7.06 3.83 22.38
CA SER A 212 8.46 4.20 22.62
C SER A 212 9.16 4.55 21.31
N SER A 213 9.58 5.81 21.17
CA SER A 213 10.35 6.29 20.02
C SER A 213 11.64 5.50 19.78
N LYS A 214 12.19 4.84 20.81
CA LYS A 214 13.39 4.00 20.74
C LYS A 214 13.17 2.68 20.00
N ASN A 215 11.93 2.22 19.90
CA ASN A 215 11.61 0.94 19.25
C ASN A 215 11.45 1.11 17.73
N VAL A 216 11.29 2.35 17.25
CA VAL A 216 11.07 2.62 15.81
C VAL A 216 12.41 2.86 15.11
N GLN A 217 12.93 1.83 14.45
CA GLN A 217 14.23 1.91 13.74
C GLN A 217 14.09 2.30 12.27
N GLU A 218 12.98 1.93 11.62
CA GLU A 218 12.78 2.16 10.19
C GLU A 218 12.61 3.65 9.86
N PRO A 219 13.32 4.19 8.85
CA PRO A 219 13.35 5.62 8.58
C PRO A 219 11.97 6.18 8.20
N LYS A 220 11.19 5.43 7.42
CA LYS A 220 9.83 5.84 7.02
C LYS A 220 8.88 5.92 8.22
N ALA A 221 8.98 4.98 9.15
CA ALA A 221 8.17 4.95 10.37
C ALA A 221 8.60 6.05 11.34
N LYS A 222 9.91 6.28 11.53
CA LYS A 222 10.44 7.41 12.30
C LYS A 222 9.95 8.75 11.74
N ALA A 223 10.05 8.94 10.42
CA ALA A 223 9.56 10.15 9.76
C ALA A 223 8.05 10.35 9.97
N ALA A 224 7.26 9.28 9.91
CA ALA A 224 5.83 9.32 10.20
C ALA A 224 5.53 9.71 11.66
N LEU A 225 6.23 9.11 12.62
CA LEU A 225 6.11 9.44 14.05
C LEU A 225 6.48 10.90 14.31
N ILE A 226 7.62 11.37 13.81
CA ILE A 226 8.09 12.75 13.96
C ILE A 226 7.09 13.74 13.35
N TRP A 227 6.52 13.41 12.18
CA TRP A 227 5.48 14.24 11.57
C TRP A 227 4.26 14.36 12.49
N MET A 228 3.79 13.25 13.08
CA MET A 228 2.64 13.27 14.00
C MET A 228 2.95 14.07 15.28
N LEU A 229 4.13 13.88 15.87
CA LEU A 229 4.60 14.64 17.04
C LEU A 229 4.64 16.15 16.77
N GLY A 230 5.11 16.56 15.58
CA GLY A 230 5.15 17.97 15.21
C GLY A 230 3.78 18.57 14.93
N GLU A 231 2.95 17.84 14.15
CA GLU A 231 1.62 18.30 13.76
C GLU A 231 0.68 18.42 14.96
N TYR A 232 0.69 17.44 15.86
CA TYR A 232 -0.20 17.36 17.01
C TYR A 232 0.48 17.62 18.35
N SER A 233 1.56 18.40 18.33
CA SER A 233 2.33 18.79 19.52
C SER A 233 1.52 19.46 20.64
N GLN A 234 0.37 20.08 20.32
CA GLN A 234 -0.52 20.69 21.32
C GLN A 234 -1.29 19.65 22.13
N ASP A 235 -1.62 18.52 21.51
CA ASP A 235 -2.37 17.44 22.13
C ASP A 235 -1.42 16.44 22.81
N MET A 236 -0.18 16.34 22.33
CA MET A 236 0.88 15.47 22.86
C MET A 236 1.85 16.24 23.78
N GLN A 237 1.61 16.19 25.10
CA GLN A 237 2.45 16.89 26.08
C GLN A 237 3.93 16.44 26.06
N ASP A 238 4.17 15.16 25.76
CA ASP A 238 5.52 14.59 25.72
C ASP A 238 6.26 14.86 24.41
N ALA A 239 5.57 15.36 23.38
CA ALA A 239 6.16 15.54 22.06
C ALA A 239 7.41 16.43 22.03
N PRO A 240 7.48 17.58 22.75
CA PRO A 240 8.70 18.40 22.78
C PRO A 240 9.91 17.65 23.34
N TYR A 241 9.73 16.82 24.38
CA TYR A 241 10.82 16.05 25.00
C TYR A 241 11.30 14.92 24.10
N ILE A 242 10.36 14.24 23.41
CA ILE A 242 10.70 13.20 22.44
C ILE A 242 11.50 13.83 21.28
N LEU A 243 11.07 14.97 20.76
CA LEU A 243 11.77 15.68 19.68
C LEU A 243 13.15 16.18 20.12
N GLU A 244 13.30 16.70 21.34
CA GLU A 244 14.59 17.10 21.91
C GLU A 244 15.59 15.93 21.90
N SER A 245 15.18 14.76 22.39
CA SER A 245 16.03 13.56 22.39
C SER A 245 16.44 13.10 20.98
N LEU A 246 15.60 13.33 19.98
CA LEU A 246 15.92 13.00 18.58
C LEU A 246 16.88 14.03 17.95
N VAL A 247 16.80 15.30 18.38
CA VAL A 247 17.73 16.36 17.95
C VAL A 247 19.11 16.17 18.57
N GLU A 248 19.20 15.71 19.82
CA GLU A 248 20.50 15.38 20.45
C GLU A 248 21.25 14.28 19.68
N ASN A 249 20.51 13.32 19.12
CA ASN A 249 21.07 12.22 18.31
C ASN A 249 21.12 12.55 16.79
N TRP A 250 21.17 13.82 16.42
CA TRP A 250 21.14 14.27 15.01
C TRP A 250 22.28 13.68 14.15
N ASP A 251 23.48 13.62 14.72
CA ASP A 251 24.68 13.15 14.01
C ASP A 251 24.61 11.64 13.71
N GLU A 252 23.89 10.87 14.53
CA GLU A 252 23.67 9.42 14.36
C GLU A 252 22.60 9.11 13.30
N GLU A 253 21.66 10.02 13.05
CA GLU A 253 20.55 9.77 12.12
C GLU A 253 21.01 9.96 10.66
N HIS A 254 21.19 8.86 9.92
CA HIS A 254 21.68 8.91 8.54
C HIS A 254 20.62 9.26 7.50
N SER A 255 19.32 9.14 7.82
CA SER A 255 18.26 9.36 6.86
C SER A 255 17.96 10.85 6.64
N ALA A 256 18.12 11.32 5.41
CA ALA A 256 17.76 12.69 5.02
C ALA A 256 16.27 12.99 5.21
N GLU A 257 15.40 11.99 4.98
CA GLU A 257 13.95 12.13 5.17
C GLU A 257 13.60 12.39 6.63
N VAL A 258 14.20 11.64 7.56
CA VAL A 258 13.98 11.79 9.01
C VAL A 258 14.48 13.16 9.48
N ARG A 259 15.66 13.57 9.03
CA ARG A 259 16.24 14.90 9.32
C ARG A 259 15.33 16.05 8.89
N LEU A 260 14.80 15.98 7.66
CA LEU A 260 13.88 17.00 7.14
C LEU A 260 12.59 17.07 7.95
N HIS A 261 12.02 15.90 8.28
CA HIS A 261 10.82 15.83 9.11
C HIS A 261 11.06 16.35 10.52
N LEU A 262 12.23 16.08 11.11
CA LEU A 262 12.60 16.57 12.44
C LEU A 262 12.71 18.09 12.46
N LEU A 263 13.41 18.69 11.49
CA LEU A 263 13.51 20.14 11.37
C LEU A 263 12.12 20.79 11.26
N THR A 264 11.27 20.19 10.42
CA THR A 264 9.89 20.67 10.21
C THR A 264 9.06 20.55 11.49
N ALA A 265 9.17 19.43 12.22
CA ALA A 265 8.44 19.19 13.45
C ALA A 265 8.87 20.16 14.57
N VAL A 266 10.18 20.35 14.75
CA VAL A 266 10.73 21.30 15.72
C VAL A 266 10.25 22.72 15.41
N MET A 267 10.28 23.13 14.14
CA MET A 267 9.79 24.44 13.73
C MET A 267 8.29 24.63 14.04
N LYS A 268 7.46 23.60 13.80
CA LYS A 268 6.03 23.63 14.15
C LYS A 268 5.81 23.74 15.66
N CYS A 269 6.54 22.97 16.47
CA CYS A 269 6.46 23.04 17.93
C CYS A 269 6.85 24.43 18.46
N PHE A 270 7.86 25.05 17.85
CA PHE A 270 8.31 26.39 18.21
C PHE A 270 7.26 27.46 17.87
N LEU A 271 6.74 27.45 16.63
CA LEU A 271 5.72 28.39 16.20
C LEU A 271 4.43 28.29 17.03
N LYS A 272 4.13 27.11 17.58
CA LYS A 272 2.99 26.88 18.49
C LYS A 272 3.27 27.29 19.94
N GLY A 273 4.47 27.80 20.26
CA GLY A 273 4.84 28.29 21.58
C GLY A 273 5.02 27.20 22.65
N LEU A 274 5.08 25.93 22.26
CA LEU A 274 5.18 24.78 23.17
C LEU A 274 6.61 24.50 23.61
N LEU A 275 7.59 24.87 22.79
CA LEU A 275 8.99 24.93 23.19
C LEU A 275 9.20 26.22 23.98
N ARG A 276 9.02 26.18 25.31
CA ARG A 276 9.42 27.30 26.15
C ARG A 276 10.94 27.48 26.07
N PRO A 277 11.44 28.72 25.94
CA PRO A 277 12.86 28.94 25.93
C PRO A 277 13.45 28.63 27.33
N LYS A 278 13.86 27.40 27.62
CA LYS A 278 14.87 27.13 28.65
C LYS A 278 16.17 27.78 28.17
N VAL A 279 16.90 28.39 29.10
CA VAL A 279 18.10 29.21 28.86
C VAL A 279 19.22 28.47 28.10
N HIS A 280 19.13 27.15 27.92
CA HIS A 280 20.05 26.35 27.10
C HIS A 280 19.80 26.41 25.58
N TRP A 281 18.65 26.93 25.14
CA TRP A 281 18.30 26.90 23.72
C TRP A 281 19.06 27.89 22.86
N GLU A 282 19.61 28.99 23.37
CA GLU A 282 20.35 29.92 22.49
C GLU A 282 21.57 29.27 21.82
N LEU A 283 22.18 28.27 22.46
CA LEU A 283 23.29 27.51 21.88
C LEU A 283 22.81 26.42 20.91
N HIS A 284 21.66 25.78 21.20
CA HIS A 284 21.06 24.80 20.29
C HIS A 284 20.35 25.45 19.09
N TRP A 285 19.88 26.69 19.20
CA TRP A 285 19.34 27.50 18.09
C TRP A 285 20.43 27.85 17.09
N LEU A 286 21.61 28.22 17.58
CA LEU A 286 22.79 28.32 16.72
C LEU A 286 23.10 26.98 16.08
N GLN A 287 22.97 25.84 16.77
CA GLN A 287 23.13 24.52 16.17
C GLN A 287 22.05 24.18 15.12
N VAL A 288 20.77 24.47 15.33
CA VAL A 288 19.70 24.19 14.34
C VAL A 288 19.78 25.13 13.13
N LEU A 289 20.10 26.41 13.33
CA LEU A 289 20.46 27.34 12.25
C LEU A 289 21.77 26.92 11.58
N LEU A 290 22.78 26.49 12.34
CA LEU A 290 24.06 25.97 11.83
C LEU A 290 23.86 24.69 11.04
N ILE A 291 22.96 23.79 11.47
CA ILE A 291 22.58 22.55 10.79
C ILE A 291 21.85 22.90 9.49
N SER A 292 20.93 23.86 9.52
CA SER A 292 20.24 24.37 8.32
C SER A 292 21.23 24.99 7.32
N THR A 293 22.22 25.76 7.80
CA THR A 293 23.29 26.31 6.95
C THR A 293 24.33 25.27 6.54
N ARG A 294 24.61 24.25 7.35
CA ARG A 294 25.51 23.13 7.03
C ARG A 294 24.89 22.26 5.95
N MET A 295 23.59 21.99 6.00
CA MET A 295 22.82 21.33 4.93
C MET A 295 23.01 22.05 3.59
N PHE A 296 22.84 23.38 3.59
CA PHE A 296 23.08 24.23 2.42
C PHE A 296 24.54 24.13 1.92
N MET A 297 25.53 24.09 2.81
CA MET A 297 26.94 23.97 2.41
C MET A 297 27.34 22.56 1.94
N THR A 298 26.76 21.48 2.48
CA THR A 298 27.07 20.09 2.09
C THR A 298 26.49 19.70 0.72
N GLU A 299 25.34 20.26 0.34
CA GLU A 299 24.81 20.08 -1.02
C GLU A 299 25.62 20.88 -2.05
N HIS A 300 26.07 22.09 -1.70
CA HIS A 300 26.92 22.88 -2.59
C HIS A 300 28.33 22.33 -2.76
N SER A 301 28.91 21.67 -1.75
CA SER A 301 30.24 21.04 -1.87
C SER A 301 30.22 19.78 -2.74
N SER A 302 29.08 19.08 -2.86
CA SER A 302 28.90 17.97 -3.80
C SER A 302 28.77 18.45 -5.26
N ILE A 303 28.22 19.66 -5.46
CA ILE A 303 28.10 20.28 -6.80
C ILE A 303 29.44 20.93 -7.23
N ILE A 304 30.19 21.52 -6.30
CA ILE A 304 31.51 22.12 -6.60
C ILE A 304 32.57 21.03 -6.84
N GLY A 305 32.46 19.85 -6.20
CA GLY A 305 33.32 18.69 -6.47
C GLY A 305 33.18 18.09 -7.87
N PHE A 306 32.01 18.23 -8.51
CA PHE A 306 31.80 17.75 -9.88
C PHE A 306 32.28 18.74 -10.95
N TYR A 307 32.29 20.04 -10.67
CA TYR A 307 32.85 21.05 -11.60
C TYR A 307 34.38 21.19 -11.50
N GLY A 308 35.00 20.68 -10.43
CA GLY A 308 36.46 20.72 -10.22
C GLY A 308 37.28 19.61 -10.89
N ILE A 309 36.65 18.58 -11.46
CA ILE A 309 37.34 17.45 -12.12
C ILE A 309 37.31 17.55 -13.66
N MET A 310 36.66 18.58 -14.22
CA MET A 310 36.61 18.81 -15.68
C MET A 310 37.60 19.86 -16.20
N TYR A 311 38.56 20.31 -15.37
CA TYR A 311 39.61 21.27 -15.73
C TYR A 311 40.97 20.97 -15.07
N LEU A 312 41.39 19.70 -15.10
CA LEU A 312 42.78 19.24 -14.96
C LEU A 312 42.95 17.97 -15.81
#